data_AF-A0A355WPH0-F1
#
_entry.id   AF-A0A355WPH0-F1
#
_cell.length_a   1.000
_cell.length_b   1.000
_cell.length_c   1.000
_cell.angle_alpha   90.00
_cell.angle_beta   90.00
_cell.angle_gamma   90.00
#
_symmetry.space_group_name_H-M   'P 1'
#
loop_
_entity.id
_entity.type
_entity.pdbx_description
1 polymer ?
#
loop_
_entity_poly.entity_id
_entity_poly.type
_entity_poly.pdbx_seq_one_letter_code
_entity_poly.pdbx_strand_id
1 'polypeptide(L)' 'MAAIALVGVDHVSLGSDYDGAVETTYDTSELAALTDALQRQGLPDAAIAKVMGGNTIDFLARALPD' A
#
# COMPACT_ATOMS: atom_id res chain seq x y z
N MET A 1 2.89 5.05 9.37
CA MET A 1 3.82 6.03 8.75
C MET A 1 5.31 5.69 8.84
N ALA A 2 5.77 4.79 9.72
CA ALA A 2 7.20 4.52 9.93
C ALA A 2 7.98 4.10 8.66
N ALA A 3 7.43 3.21 7.83
CA ALA A 3 8.10 2.78 6.59
C ALA A 3 8.35 3.95 5.63
N ILE A 4 7.33 4.80 5.40
CA ILE A 4 7.45 5.99 4.55
C ILE A 4 8.52 6.94 5.10
N ALA A 5 8.60 7.12 6.42
CA ALA A 5 9.62 7.96 7.05
C ALA A 5 11.04 7.39 6.89
N LEU A 6 11.18 6.06 6.82
CA LEU A 6 12.47 5.37 6.70
C LEU A 6 12.99 5.34 5.26
N VAL A 7 12.15 4.96 4.30
CA VAL A 7 12.56 4.68 2.92
C VAL A 7 11.96 5.62 1.88
N GLY A 8 11.05 6.52 2.26
CA GLY A 8 10.34 7.39 1.33
C GLY A 8 9.11 6.73 0.71
N VAL A 9 8.15 7.55 0.28
CA VAL A 9 6.85 7.07 -0.22
C VAL A 9 6.96 6.25 -1.50
N ASP A 10 7.97 6.51 -2.34
CA ASP A 10 8.16 5.81 -3.63
C ASP A 10 8.66 4.36 -3.47
N HIS A 11 8.95 3.94 -2.23
CA HIS A 11 9.54 2.65 -1.89
C HIS A 11 8.66 1.80 -0.97
N VAL A 12 7.40 2.17 -0.79
CA VAL A 12 6.45 1.47 0.10
C VAL A 12 5.20 1.05 -0.66
N SER A 13 4.81 -0.22 -0.53
CA SER A 13 3.56 -0.75 -1.08
C SER A 13 2.76 -1.49 -0.01
N LEU A 14 1.45 -1.62 -0.23
CA LEU A 14 0.57 -2.49 0.55
C LEU A 14 0.85 -3.97 0.24
N GLY A 15 1.01 -4.78 1.28
CA GLY A 15 1.02 -6.25 1.20
C GLY A 15 0.35 -6.82 2.44
N SER A 16 -0.92 -7.23 2.31
CA SER A 16 -1.77 -7.62 3.45
C SER A 16 -1.55 -9.05 3.94
N ASP A 17 -0.99 -9.93 3.10
CA ASP A 17 -0.91 -11.38 3.34
C ASP A 17 -2.30 -12.03 3.52
N TYR A 18 -3.32 -11.58 2.79
CA TYR A 18 -4.63 -12.24 2.75
C TYR A 18 -4.50 -13.70 2.33
N ASP A 19 -5.27 -14.57 3.00
CA ASP A 19 -5.22 -16.04 2.83
C ASP A 19 -3.82 -16.65 3.05
N GLY A 20 -2.95 -15.92 3.76
CA GLY A 20 -1.54 -16.26 3.98
C GLY A 20 -1.26 -16.81 5.39
N ALA A 21 -0.15 -16.36 5.98
CA ALA A 21 0.37 -16.92 7.23
C ALA A 21 -0.25 -16.31 8.50
N VAL A 22 -1.09 -15.28 8.34
CA VAL A 22 -1.68 -14.53 9.45
C VAL A 22 -3.20 -14.51 9.37
N GLU A 23 -3.85 -14.57 10.53
CA GLU A 23 -5.29 -14.27 10.62
C GLU A 23 -5.48 -12.76 10.45
N THR A 24 -6.11 -12.36 9.34
CA THR A 24 -6.34 -10.95 9.02
C THR A 24 -7.63 -10.47 9.69
N THR A 25 -7.58 -9.30 10.32
CA THR A 25 -8.71 -8.72 11.09
C THR A 25 -9.81 -8.09 10.24
N TYR A 26 -9.56 -7.94 8.93
CA TYR A 26 -10.47 -7.43 7.92
C TYR A 26 -10.08 -8.06 6.58
N ASP A 27 -10.98 -8.11 5.61
CA ASP A 27 -10.73 -8.72 4.29
C ASP A 27 -10.69 -7.69 3.16
N THR A 28 -10.59 -8.18 1.92
CA THR A 28 -10.50 -7.32 0.73
C THR A 28 -11.70 -6.38 0.54
N SER A 29 -12.88 -6.71 1.08
CA SER A 29 -14.07 -5.85 1.05
C SER A 29 -13.90 -4.56 1.86
N GLU A 30 -12.94 -4.52 2.79
CA GLU A 30 -12.69 -3.41 3.70
C GLU A 30 -11.43 -2.59 3.33
N LEU A 31 -10.84 -2.79 2.15
CA LEU A 31 -9.68 -2.00 1.70
C LEU A 31 -9.94 -0.49 1.71
N ALA A 32 -11.19 -0.07 1.50
CA ALA A 32 -11.58 1.35 1.59
C ALA A 32 -11.37 1.93 3.00
N ALA A 33 -11.53 1.12 4.06
CA ALA A 33 -11.29 1.56 5.43
C ALA A 33 -9.80 1.86 5.69
N LEU A 34 -8.88 1.12 5.05
CA LEU A 34 -7.45 1.41 5.11
C LEU A 34 -7.12 2.75 4.47
N THR A 35 -7.69 3.03 3.29
CA THR A 35 -7.54 4.32 2.60
C THR A 35 -8.02 5.47 3.48
N ASP A 36 -9.23 5.36 4.05
CA ASP A 36 -9.78 6.38 4.96
C ASP A 36 -8.89 6.56 6.22
N ALA A 37 -8.38 5.47 6.81
CA ALA A 37 -7.45 5.56 7.94
C ALA A 37 -6.16 6.30 7.59
N LEU A 38 -5.60 6.08 6.39
CA LEU A 38 -4.41 6.81 5.91
C LEU A 38 -4.71 8.29 5.67
N GLN A 39 -5.88 8.62 5.12
CA GLN A 39 -6.32 10.01 4.96
C GLN A 39 -6.44 10.72 6.31
N ARG A 40 -7.05 10.07 7.31
CA ARG A 40 -7.17 10.60 8.68
C ARG A 40 -5.81 10.80 9.36
N GLN A 41 -4.79 10.03 8.98
CA GLN A 41 -3.41 10.25 9.42
C GLN A 41 -2.69 11.38 8.66
N GLY A 42 -3.38 12.07 7.74
CA GLY A 42 -2.85 13.22 7.00
C GLY A 42 -1.99 12.85 5.80
N LEU A 43 -2.06 11.60 5.32
CA LEU A 43 -1.32 11.21 4.13
C LEU A 43 -1.99 11.81 2.88
N PRO A 44 -1.26 12.51 1.99
CA PRO A 44 -1.84 13.07 0.78
C PRO A 44 -2.40 11.98 -0.14
N ASP A 45 -3.49 12.25 -0.84
CA ASP A 45 -4.12 11.28 -1.77
C ASP A 45 -3.13 10.73 -2.82
N ALA A 46 -2.23 11.57 -3.32
CA ALA A 46 -1.18 11.15 -4.25
C ALA A 46 -0.20 10.13 -3.63
N ALA A 47 0.11 10.26 -2.33
CA ALA A 47 0.94 9.31 -1.61
C ALA A 47 0.18 8.01 -1.31
N ILE A 48 -1.11 8.11 -0.98
CA ILE A 48 -1.98 6.94 -0.79
C ILE A 48 -2.07 6.13 -2.08
N ALA A 49 -2.30 6.77 -3.23
CA ALA A 49 -2.38 6.10 -4.51
C ALA A 49 -1.10 5.30 -4.85
N LYS A 50 0.08 5.85 -4.50
CA LYS A 50 1.36 5.16 -4.63
C LYS A 50 1.42 3.91 -3.75
N VAL A 51 1.14 4.06 -2.45
CA VAL A 51 1.20 2.96 -1.48
C VAL A 51 0.18 1.85 -1.76
N MET A 52 -1.05 2.23 -2.13
CA MET A 52 -2.15 1.29 -2.36
C MET A 52 -2.03 0.49 -3.67
N GLY A 53 -1.00 0.74 -4.49
CA GLY A 53 -0.72 -0.11 -5.65
C GLY A 53 0.17 0.54 -6.71
N GLY A 54 0.21 1.87 -6.80
CA GLY A 54 0.99 2.57 -7.83
C GLY A 54 2.47 2.16 -7.84
N ASN A 55 3.10 2.07 -6.67
CA ASN A 55 4.51 1.66 -6.57
C ASN A 55 4.74 0.20 -7.01
N THR A 56 3.78 -0.69 -6.73
CA THR A 56 3.85 -2.09 -7.19
C THR A 56 3.73 -2.17 -8.71
N ILE A 57 2.77 -1.44 -9.29
CA ILE A 57 2.60 -1.35 -10.75
C ILE A 57 3.88 -0.82 -11.40
N ASP A 58 4.39 0.30 -10.90
CA ASP A 58 5.59 0.94 -11.44
C ASP A 58 6.83 0.04 -11.31
N PHE A 59 6.94 -0.73 -10.23
CA PHE A 59 8.02 -1.68 -10.03
C PHE A 59 7.93 -2.84 -11.01
N LEU A 60 6.76 -3.47 -11.13
CA LEU A 60 6.54 -4.60 -12.02
C LEU A 60 6.72 -4.22 -13.49
N ALA A 61 6.23 -3.04 -13.90
CA ALA A 61 6.41 -2.52 -15.25
C ALA A 61 7.89 -2.30 -15.63
N ARG A 62 8.77 -2.08 -14.63
CA ARG A 62 10.21 -1.94 -14.84
C ARG A 62 10.98 -3.26 -14.74
N ALA A 63 10.44 -4.22 -14.00
CA ALA A 63 11.15 -5.45 -13.63
C ALA A 63 10.75 -6.66 -14.48
N LEU A 64 9.55 -6.67 -15.05
CA LEU A 64 9.08 -7.76 -15.90
C LEU A 64 9.61 -7.60 -17.34
N PRO A 65 9.94 -8.71 -18.04
CA PRO A 65 10.25 -8.68 -19.46
C PRO A 65 9.06 -8.24 -20.31
N ASP A 66 9.34 -7.74 -21.51
CA ASP A 66 8.35 -7.48 -22.57
C ASP A 66 7.63 -8.77 -23.04
#